data_AF-A0A930QNA6-F1
#
_entry.id   AF-A0A930QNA6-F1
#
_cell.length_a   1.000
_cell.length_b   1.000
_cell.length_c   1.000
_cell.angle_alpha   90.00
_cell.angle_beta   90.00
_cell.angle_gamma   90.00
#
_symmetry.space_group_name_H-M   'P 1'
#
loop_
_entity.id
_entity.type
_entity.pdbx_description
1 polymer ?
#
loop_
_entity_poly.entity_id
_entity_poly.type
_entity_poly.pdbx_seq_one_letter_code
_entity_poly.pdbx_strand_id
1 'polypeptide(L)'
;MKKFYYHPILLAAILIGFVASVVIGFQRHAVEVNSRTVELAIDYEGLLELAQREGLPADEVLAQAKEAGITSLAVYETTFKKFNANGKAAVLSGADILARYHSGMLMDPRWRTLVDEGK
;
A
#
# COMPACT_ATOMS: atom_id res chain seq x y z
N MET A 1 -53.56 -30.76 -25.67
CA MET A 1 -52.55 -30.60 -24.60
C MET A 1 -51.25 -31.25 -25.08
N LYS A 2 -50.17 -30.48 -25.32
CA LYS A 2 -48.90 -31.05 -25.80
C LYS A 2 -48.26 -31.87 -24.69
N LYS A 3 -48.07 -33.18 -24.90
CA LYS A 3 -47.30 -34.04 -23.99
C LYS A 3 -45.83 -33.70 -24.17
N PHE A 4 -45.25 -33.01 -23.19
CA PHE A 4 -43.81 -32.79 -23.13
C PHE A 4 -43.15 -34.12 -22.79
N TYR A 5 -42.41 -34.70 -23.74
CA TYR A 5 -41.55 -35.85 -23.49
C TYR A 5 -40.26 -35.32 -22.87
N TYR A 6 -40.10 -35.52 -21.56
CA TYR A 6 -38.88 -35.15 -20.86
C TYR A 6 -37.77 -36.13 -21.22
N HIS A 7 -36.65 -35.61 -21.75
CA HIS A 7 -35.47 -36.43 -21.99
C HIS A 7 -34.70 -36.56 -20.66
N PRO A 8 -34.61 -37.75 -20.05
CA PRO A 8 -34.03 -37.91 -18.71
C PRO A 8 -32.56 -37.46 -18.64
N ILE A 9 -31.83 -37.58 -19.75
CA ILE A 9 -30.45 -37.11 -19.87
C ILE A 9 -30.35 -35.58 -19.72
N LEU A 10 -31.27 -34.82 -20.32
CA LEU A 10 -31.27 -33.36 -20.21
C LEU A 10 -31.58 -32.92 -18.77
N LEU A 11 -32.52 -33.62 -18.11
CA LEU A 11 -32.81 -33.36 -16.70
C LEU A 11 -31.63 -33.68 -15.80
N ALA A 12 -30.91 -34.77 -16.04
CA ALA A 12 -29.69 -35.11 -15.30
C ALA A 12 -28.59 -34.06 -15.49
N ALA A 13 -28.37 -33.59 -16.72
CA ALA A 13 -27.39 -32.53 -17.00
C ALA A 13 -27.74 -31.22 -16.28
N ILE A 14 -29.00 -30.81 -16.29
CA ILE A 14 -29.49 -29.63 -15.56
C ILE A 14 -29.31 -29.81 -14.05
N LEU A 15 -29.63 -30.98 -13.51
CA LEU A 15 -29.49 -31.27 -12.09
C LEU A 15 -28.03 -31.20 -11.64
N ILE A 16 -27.10 -31.74 -12.43
CA ILE A 16 -25.66 -31.66 -12.14
C ILE A 16 -25.19 -30.20 -12.12
N GLY A 17 -25.59 -29.41 -13.12
CA GLY A 17 -25.27 -27.99 -13.17
C GLY A 17 -25.84 -27.20 -11.99
N PHE A 18 -27.05 -27.54 -11.56
CA PHE A 18 -27.70 -26.94 -10.39
C PHE A 18 -26.99 -27.29 -9.08
N VAL A 19 -26.63 -28.55 -8.87
CA VAL A 19 -25.89 -28.97 -7.68
C VAL A 19 -24.51 -28.30 -7.63
N ALA A 20 -23.81 -28.26 -8.77
CA ALA A 20 -22.52 -27.59 -8.86
C ALA A 20 -22.62 -26.09 -8.53
N SER A 21 -23.64 -25.39 -9.02
CA SER A 21 -23.82 -23.96 -8.74
C SER A 21 -24.15 -23.68 -7.27
N VAL A 22 -24.95 -24.53 -6.63
CA VAL A 22 -25.27 -24.43 -5.19
C VAL A 22 -24.01 -24.63 -4.34
N VAL A 23 -23.19 -25.64 -4.65
CA VAL A 23 -21.93 -25.91 -3.92
C VAL A 23 -20.98 -24.72 -4.01
N ILE A 24 -20.79 -24.18 -5.22
CA ILE A 24 -19.95 -22.98 -5.43
C ILE A 24 -20.52 -21.77 -4.66
N GLY A 25 -21.84 -21.60 -4.65
CA GLY A 25 -22.52 -20.55 -3.90
C GLY A 25 -22.26 -20.62 -2.39
N PHE A 26 -22.33 -21.80 -1.79
CA PHE A 26 -22.02 -21.98 -0.37
C PHE A 26 -20.55 -21.71 -0.04
N GLN A 27 -19.62 -22.17 -0.88
CA GLN A 27 -18.19 -21.87 -0.71
C GLN A 27 -17.94 -20.37 -0.77
N ARG A 28 -18.57 -19.68 -1.72
CA ARG A 28 -18.44 -18.22 -1.87
C ARG A 28 -19.01 -17.48 -0.66
N HIS A 29 -20.15 -17.93 -0.14
CA HIS A 29 -20.76 -17.32 1.04
C HIS A 29 -19.87 -17.43 2.28
N ALA A 30 -19.24 -18.59 2.51
CA ALA A 30 -18.31 -18.76 3.62
C ALA A 30 -17.10 -17.82 3.56
N VAL A 31 -16.58 -17.59 2.35
CA VAL A 31 -15.47 -16.64 2.13
C VAL A 31 -15.93 -15.19 2.30
N GLU A 32 -17.06 -14.81 1.71
CA GLU A 32 -17.61 -13.45 1.80
C GLU A 32 -17.97 -13.03 3.23
N VAL A 33 -18.40 -13.96 4.08
CA VAL A 33 -18.68 -13.67 5.50
C VAL A 33 -17.40 -13.35 6.26
N ASN A 34 -16.30 -14.05 5.97
CA ASN A 34 -15.01 -13.77 6.61
C ASN A 34 -14.38 -12.46 6.10
N SER A 35 -14.60 -12.13 4.82
CA SER A 35 -14.08 -10.90 4.19
C SER A 35 -14.92 -9.64 4.46
N ARG A 36 -16.00 -9.72 5.26
CA ARG A 36 -16.81 -8.56 5.68
C ARG A 36 -16.21 -7.77 6.84
N THR A 37 -15.04 -8.17 7.32
CA THR A 37 -14.35 -7.49 8.42
C THR A 37 -13.55 -6.33 7.86
N VAL A 38 -13.77 -5.13 8.38
CA VAL A 38 -12.95 -3.95 8.06
C VAL A 38 -11.63 -4.10 8.81
N GLU A 39 -10.53 -4.24 8.08
CA GLU A 39 -9.20 -4.25 8.67
C GLU A 39 -8.75 -2.81 8.95
N LEU A 40 -8.34 -2.54 10.19
CA LEU A 40 -7.80 -1.24 10.58
C LEU A 40 -6.28 -1.26 10.39
N ALA A 41 -5.78 -0.33 9.59
CA ALA A 41 -4.35 -0.10 9.39
C ALA A 41 -3.92 1.21 10.04
N ILE A 42 -2.76 1.20 10.72
CA ILE A 42 -2.14 2.41 11.28
C ILE A 42 -0.98 2.88 10.41
N ASP A 43 -0.76 4.19 10.37
CA ASP A 43 0.43 4.77 9.74
C ASP A 43 1.66 4.52 10.60
N TYR A 44 2.67 3.85 10.06
CA TYR A 44 3.92 3.59 10.76
C TYR A 44 4.65 4.87 11.18
N GLU A 45 4.74 5.87 10.30
CA GLU A 45 5.44 7.11 10.60
C GLU A 45 4.69 7.90 11.66
N GLY A 46 3.35 7.95 11.54
CA GLY A 46 2.49 8.55 12.57
C GLY A 46 2.58 7.85 13.92
N LEU A 47 2.72 6.52 13.95
CA LEU A 47 2.94 5.77 15.19
C LEU A 47 4.30 6.08 15.81
N LEU A 48 5.35 6.20 15.01
CA LEU A 48 6.68 6.61 15.50
C LEU A 48 6.66 8.02 16.07
N GLU A 49 5.98 8.96 15.41
CA GLU A 49 5.78 10.32 15.94
C GLU A 49 5.00 10.30 17.25
N LEU A 50 3.97 9.47 17.36
CA LEU A 50 3.20 9.29 18.60
C LEU A 50 4.09 8.74 19.73
N ALA A 51 4.88 7.70 19.45
CA ALA A 51 5.82 7.13 20.40
C ALA A 51 6.84 8.16 20.89
N GLN A 52 7.40 8.95 19.96
CA GLN A 52 8.32 10.04 20.31
C GLN A 52 7.66 11.12 21.17
N ARG A 53 6.40 11.49 20.87
CA ARG A 53 5.66 12.50 21.62
C ARG A 53 5.32 12.04 23.04
N GLU A 54 5.00 10.76 23.19
CA GLU A 54 4.67 10.16 24.49
C GLU A 54 5.91 9.72 25.29
N GLY A 55 7.09 9.74 24.66
CA GLY A 55 8.34 9.29 25.27
C GLY A 55 8.39 7.77 25.49
N LEU A 56 7.54 7.02 24.80
CA LEU A 56 7.47 5.57 24.85
C LEU A 56 8.30 4.96 23.72
N PRO A 57 8.86 3.75 23.92
CA PRO A 57 9.53 3.07 22.84
C PRO A 57 8.50 2.55 21.82
N ALA A 58 8.87 2.52 20.54
CA ALA A 58 7.93 2.27 19.45
C ALA A 58 7.33 0.85 19.48
N ASP A 59 8.06 -0.12 20.02
CA ASP A 59 7.62 -1.50 20.24
C ASP A 59 6.48 -1.60 21.25
N GLU A 60 6.51 -0.80 22.33
CA GLU A 60 5.41 -0.73 23.29
C GLU A 60 4.14 -0.14 22.66
N VAL A 61 4.28 0.92 21.85
CA VAL A 61 3.13 1.54 21.16
C VAL A 61 2.57 0.60 20.08
N LEU A 62 3.43 -0.15 19.38
CA LEU A 62 3.00 -1.20 18.44
C LEU A 62 2.27 -2.34 19.15
N ALA A 63 2.73 -2.75 20.33
CA ALA A 63 2.06 -3.77 21.14
C ALA A 63 0.66 -3.31 21.54
N GLN A 64 0.52 -2.05 21.99
CA GLN A 64 -0.77 -1.46 22.33
C GLN A 64 -1.71 -1.37 21.12
N ALA A 65 -1.20 -0.99 19.94
CA ALA A 65 -1.98 -0.96 18.70
C ALA A 65 -2.50 -2.37 18.35
N LYS A 66 -1.66 -3.39 18.50
CA LYS A 66 -2.05 -4.80 18.29
C LYS A 66 -3.11 -5.27 19.29
N GLU A 67 -2.97 -4.92 20.56
CA GLU A 67 -3.98 -5.21 21.60
C GLU A 67 -5.32 -4.51 21.31
N ALA A 68 -5.29 -3.31 20.73
CA ALA A 68 -6.48 -2.60 20.26
C ALA A 68 -7.10 -3.18 18.98
N GLY A 69 -6.54 -4.26 18.42
CA GLY A 69 -7.04 -4.95 17.22
C GLY A 69 -6.52 -4.41 15.90
N ILE A 70 -5.52 -3.51 15.93
CA ILE A 70 -4.85 -2.99 14.73
C ILE A 70 -3.70 -3.94 14.38
N THR A 71 -3.92 -4.81 13.39
CA THR A 71 -2.92 -5.80 12.95
C THR A 71 -2.19 -5.41 11.67
N SER A 72 -2.63 -4.34 11.01
CA SER A 72 -2.08 -3.86 9.75
C SER A 72 -1.34 -2.53 9.89
N LEU A 73 -0.30 -2.37 9.09
CA LEU A 73 0.60 -1.22 9.12
C LEU A 73 0.83 -0.67 7.72
N ALA A 74 0.54 0.61 7.52
CA ALA A 74 0.89 1.33 6.31
C ALA A 74 2.35 1.80 6.39
N VAL A 75 3.18 1.32 5.46
CA VAL A 75 4.60 1.68 5.36
C VAL A 75 4.83 2.38 4.03
N TYR A 76 5.45 3.56 4.09
CA TYR A 76 5.74 4.35 2.91
C TYR A 76 7.17 4.13 2.42
N GLU A 77 7.36 4.25 1.12
CA GLU A 77 8.70 4.31 0.55
C GLU A 77 9.45 5.54 1.09
N THR A 78 10.77 5.38 1.27
CA THR A 78 11.63 6.49 1.63
C THR A 78 11.87 7.35 0.40
N THR A 79 11.32 8.56 0.38
CA THR A 79 11.51 9.52 -0.71
C THR A 79 12.82 10.30 -0.55
N PHE A 80 13.34 10.90 -1.63
CA PHE A 80 14.49 11.82 -1.54
C PHE A 80 14.25 12.96 -0.55
N LYS A 81 13.00 13.47 -0.47
CA LYS A 81 12.61 14.46 0.52
C LYS A 81 12.81 13.95 1.96
N LYS A 82 12.46 12.69 2.23
CA LYS A 82 12.68 12.03 3.53
C LYS A 82 14.16 11.79 3.81
N PHE A 83 14.96 11.41 2.81
CA PHE A 83 16.42 11.30 2.98
C PHE A 83 17.06 12.63 3.34
N ASN A 84 16.62 13.72 2.71
CA ASN A 84 17.08 15.08 3.02
C ASN A 84 16.67 15.52 4.43
N ALA A 85 15.40 15.31 4.79
CA ALA A 85 14.89 15.66 6.11
C ALA A 85 15.60 14.89 7.25
N ASN A 86 15.94 13.63 7.02
CA ASN A 86 16.66 12.79 7.98
C ASN A 86 18.19 12.98 7.93
N GLY A 87 18.71 13.93 7.14
CA GLY A 87 20.14 14.20 7.03
C GLY A 87 20.98 13.08 6.40
N LYS A 88 20.32 12.09 5.78
CA LYS A 88 20.97 10.92 5.17
C LYS A 88 21.45 11.18 3.74
N ALA A 89 20.90 12.19 3.07
CA ALA A 89 21.38 12.68 1.78
C ALA A 89 21.16 14.20 1.69
N ALA A 90 21.95 14.89 0.86
CA ALA A 90 21.68 16.28 0.51
C ALA A 90 20.94 16.30 -0.83
N VAL A 91 19.72 16.85 -0.84
CA VAL A 91 18.93 17.01 -2.06
C VAL A 91 18.89 18.48 -2.44
N LEU A 92 19.36 18.79 -3.65
CA LEU A 92 19.34 20.12 -4.23
C LEU A 92 18.41 20.11 -5.43
N SER A 93 17.56 21.14 -5.58
CA SER A 93 16.79 21.30 -6.80
C SER A 93 17.67 21.84 -7.93
N GLY A 94 17.26 21.64 -9.19
CA GLY A 94 17.96 22.25 -10.34
C GLY A 94 18.03 23.78 -10.24
N ALA A 95 17.00 24.42 -9.68
CA ALA A 95 17.00 25.86 -9.42
C ALA A 95 18.05 26.25 -8.37
N ASP A 96 18.23 25.46 -7.30
CA ASP A 96 19.27 25.71 -6.30
C ASP A 96 20.67 25.58 -6.89
N ILE A 97 20.87 24.60 -7.79
CA ILE A 97 22.14 24.40 -8.50
C ILE A 97 22.43 25.60 -9.40
N LEU A 98 21.44 26.05 -10.18
CA LEU A 98 21.58 27.20 -11.09
C LEU A 98 21.81 28.51 -10.32
N ALA A 99 21.10 28.72 -9.20
CA ALA A 99 21.31 29.86 -8.33
C ALA A 99 22.73 29.88 -7.75
N ARG A 100 23.26 28.72 -7.34
CA ARG A 100 24.66 28.58 -6.87
C ARG A 100 25.67 28.77 -7.98
N TYR A 101 25.35 28.38 -9.21
CA TYR A 101 26.18 28.64 -10.38
C TYR A 101 26.28 30.15 -10.64
N HIS A 102 25.14 30.86 -10.69
CA HIS A 102 25.11 32.30 -10.91
C HIS A 102 25.71 33.13 -9.76
N SER A 103 25.56 32.68 -8.51
CA SER A 103 26.19 33.33 -7.36
C SER A 103 27.69 33.01 -7.22
N GLY A 104 28.23 32.18 -8.09
CA GLY A 104 29.62 31.73 -8.04
C GLY A 104 29.92 30.84 -6.85
N MET A 105 28.92 30.24 -6.18
CA MET A 105 29.07 29.36 -5.01
C MET A 105 29.15 27.87 -5.38
N LEU A 106 28.80 27.48 -6.61
CA LEU A 106 28.93 26.11 -7.09
C LEU A 106 30.40 25.86 -7.43
N MET A 107 31.17 25.20 -6.56
CA MET A 107 32.62 25.00 -6.74
C MET A 107 33.00 23.72 -7.49
N ASP A 108 32.09 22.75 -7.55
CA ASP A 108 32.40 21.44 -8.12
C ASP A 108 32.44 21.50 -9.66
N PRO A 109 33.56 21.11 -10.30
CA PRO A 109 33.71 21.17 -11.75
C PRO A 109 32.67 20.35 -12.51
N ARG A 110 32.26 19.18 -11.99
CA ARG A 110 31.30 18.30 -12.69
C ARG A 110 29.93 18.95 -12.81
N TRP A 111 29.47 19.58 -11.74
CA TRP A 111 28.16 20.24 -11.72
C TRP A 111 28.15 21.49 -12.58
N ARG A 112 29.28 22.21 -12.68
CA ARG A 112 29.42 23.33 -13.61
C ARG A 112 29.29 22.88 -15.06
N THR A 113 30.02 21.82 -15.44
CA THR A 113 29.95 21.29 -16.81
C THR A 113 28.54 20.83 -17.17
N LEU A 114 27.79 20.23 -16.25
CA LEU A 114 26.39 19.84 -16.48
C LEU A 114 25.48 21.04 -16.73
N VAL A 115 25.64 22.12 -15.97
CA VAL A 115 24.90 23.37 -16.17
C VAL A 115 25.28 24.02 -17.51
N ASP A 116 26.57 24.05 -17.85
CA ASP A 116 27.07 24.59 -19.13
C ASP A 116 26.53 23.80 -20.34
N GLU A 117 26.32 22.49 -20.17
CA GLU A 117 25.71 21.60 -21.18
C GLU A 117 24.17 21.65 -21.21
N GLY A 118 23.54 22.40 -20.30
CA GLY A 118 22.08 22.52 -20.19
C GLY A 118 21.38 21.24 -19.72
N LYS A 119 22.08 20.38 -18.98
CA LYS A 119 21.60 19.08 -18.49
C LYS A 119 21.13 19.11 -17.04
#